data_AF-A0A7S2NHY5-F1
#
_entry.id   AF-A0A7S2NHY5-F1
#
_cell.length_a   1.000
_cell.length_b   1.000
_cell.length_c   1.000
_cell.angle_alpha   90.00
_cell.angle_beta   90.00
_cell.angle_gamma   90.00
#
_symmetry.space_group_name_H-M   'P 1'
#
loop_
_entity.id
_entity.type
_entity.pdbx_description
1 polymer ?
#
loop_
_entity_poly.entity_id
_entity_poly.type
_entity_poly.pdbx_seq_one_letter_code
_entity_poly.pdbx_strand_id
1 'polypeptide(L)'
;MSEAMTQEVPSHSWVMLLDIHSVWSPRFMQVVHPAMRKAAVDARIVALRCARHARAKDSSDAALDVGEVDEALKSGAVFISDQTNGDLQFMDLIVRIKSFRGFFDSTPVCVLPHPVCAHRFCHRMEHTYGKKVQTLTPPEDEWLRWHPVAPAVVPAVEEVDTARGRALVAGTRPAQAGNSSEGDGPGAAPEAGSAEKANDTGSGVRFRDAEEAAQALAQLRRAVERKIVQHAGEALATKDARALAMEQMTAFIEDSGLDSVIGVQRWAKQTAMEMCEAAAHLFAVDITDEQK
;
A
#
# COMPACT_ATOMS: atom_id res chain seq x y z
N MET A 1 20.25 -9.56 -9.13
CA MET A 1 20.05 -10.16 -7.78
C MET A 1 19.83 -11.67 -7.81
N SER A 2 19.07 -12.22 -8.77
CA SER A 2 18.78 -13.67 -8.87
C SER A 2 20.03 -14.58 -8.84
N GLU A 3 21.03 -14.34 -9.70
CA GLU A 3 22.23 -15.23 -9.79
C GLU A 3 23.21 -15.12 -8.60
N ALA A 4 23.26 -13.97 -7.91
CA ALA A 4 24.08 -13.85 -6.70
C ALA A 4 23.45 -14.61 -5.53
N MET A 5 22.12 -14.74 -5.52
CA MET A 5 21.39 -15.52 -4.53
C MET A 5 21.40 -17.02 -4.80
N THR A 6 21.83 -17.48 -5.98
CA THR A 6 21.96 -18.91 -6.31
C THR A 6 23.27 -19.53 -5.84
N GLN A 7 24.28 -18.74 -5.44
CA GLN A 7 25.46 -19.30 -4.77
C GLN A 7 25.06 -19.88 -3.41
N GLU A 8 25.74 -20.96 -2.97
CA GLU A 8 25.53 -21.61 -1.67
C GLU A 8 25.96 -20.69 -0.51
N VAL A 9 25.14 -19.69 -0.23
CA VAL A 9 25.26 -18.88 0.98
C VAL A 9 24.80 -19.74 2.16
N PRO A 10 25.55 -19.77 3.28
CA PRO A 10 25.18 -20.52 4.46
C PRO A 10 23.77 -20.17 4.96
N SER A 11 23.03 -21.17 5.45
CA SER A 11 21.64 -20.98 5.91
C SER A 11 21.48 -20.02 7.09
N HIS A 12 22.56 -19.75 7.82
CA HIS A 12 22.63 -18.84 8.96
C HIS A 12 23.04 -17.42 8.57
N SER A 13 23.28 -17.16 7.28
CA SER A 13 23.54 -15.81 6.79
C SER A 13 22.30 -14.94 6.87
N TRP A 14 22.53 -13.63 6.99
CA TRP A 14 21.50 -12.62 7.08
C TRP A 14 21.67 -11.63 5.94
N VAL A 15 20.54 -11.10 5.48
CA VAL A 15 20.48 -10.08 4.44
C VAL A 15 19.80 -8.86 5.06
N MET A 16 20.36 -7.70 4.79
CA MET A 16 19.76 -6.42 5.10
C MET A 16 19.66 -5.64 3.80
N LEU A 17 18.54 -4.96 3.61
CA LEU A 17 18.25 -4.26 2.38
C LEU A 17 18.41 -2.76 2.60
N LEU A 18 19.10 -2.14 1.66
CA LEU A 18 19.52 -0.76 1.71
C LEU A 18 18.78 0.07 0.68
N ASP A 19 18.39 1.27 1.11
CA ASP A 19 17.91 2.29 0.19
C ASP A 19 19.16 3.01 -0.32
N ILE A 20 19.19 3.34 -1.60
CA ILE A 20 20.31 4.07 -2.22
C ILE A 20 20.55 5.43 -1.56
N HIS A 21 19.55 5.99 -0.87
CA HIS A 21 19.65 7.28 -0.17
C HIS A 21 19.77 7.15 1.34
N SER A 22 19.86 5.93 1.89
CA SER A 22 19.99 5.74 3.33
C SER A 22 21.44 5.61 3.78
N VAL A 23 21.75 6.19 4.94
CA VAL A 23 23.03 6.00 5.62
C VAL A 23 22.83 5.35 6.99
N TRP A 24 23.86 4.65 7.46
CA TRP A 24 23.89 4.04 8.79
C TRP A 24 24.75 4.84 9.73
N SER A 25 24.37 4.83 11.01
CA SER A 25 25.23 5.35 12.06
C SER A 25 26.55 4.56 12.08
N PRO A 26 27.70 5.19 12.38
CA PRO A 26 28.97 4.49 12.58
C PRO A 26 28.87 3.43 13.69
N ARG A 27 27.94 3.61 14.63
CA ARG A 27 27.68 2.71 15.76
C ARG A 27 26.69 1.59 15.40
N PHE A 28 26.06 1.62 14.24
CA PHE A 28 25.08 0.64 13.79
C PHE A 28 25.59 -0.80 13.95
N MET A 29 26.78 -1.08 13.43
CA MET A 29 27.37 -2.43 13.47
C MET A 29 27.71 -2.88 14.90
N GLN A 30 27.98 -1.96 15.81
CA GLN A 30 28.26 -2.27 17.22
C GLN A 30 27.00 -2.77 17.94
N VAL A 31 25.82 -2.31 17.54
CA VAL A 31 24.53 -2.74 18.11
C VAL A 31 23.99 -3.97 17.38
N VAL A 32 24.00 -3.94 16.05
CA VAL A 32 23.35 -4.95 15.21
C VAL A 32 24.11 -6.27 15.23
N HIS A 33 25.44 -6.27 15.18
CA HIS A 33 26.19 -7.51 15.09
C HIS A 33 26.07 -8.40 16.35
N PRO A 34 26.14 -7.90 17.59
CA PRO A 34 25.83 -8.70 18.78
C PRO A 34 24.41 -9.25 18.78
N ALA A 35 23.43 -8.44 18.35
CA ALA A 35 22.04 -8.89 18.26
C ALA A 35 21.87 -9.98 17.21
N MET A 36 22.51 -9.86 16.05
CA MET A 36 22.52 -10.90 15.01
C MET A 36 23.18 -12.18 15.51
N ARG A 37 24.28 -12.12 16.26
CA ARG A 37 24.92 -13.31 16.84
C ARG A 37 24.00 -14.01 17.84
N LYS A 38 23.34 -13.24 18.71
CA LYS A 38 22.33 -13.77 19.65
C LYS A 38 21.14 -14.36 18.90
N ALA A 39 20.69 -13.71 17.83
CA ALA A 39 19.59 -14.20 17.01
C ALA A 39 19.98 -15.41 16.18
N ALA A 40 21.25 -15.55 15.77
CA ALA A 40 21.74 -16.68 14.98
C ALA A 40 21.69 -18.00 15.76
N VAL A 41 21.89 -17.97 17.08
CA VAL A 41 21.79 -19.16 17.94
C VAL A 41 20.35 -19.58 18.23
N ASP A 42 19.39 -18.65 18.19
CA ASP A 42 17.97 -18.97 18.37
C ASP A 42 17.32 -19.28 17.01
N ALA A 43 17.14 -20.56 16.70
CA ALA A 43 16.53 -21.00 15.44
C ALA A 43 15.12 -20.39 15.20
N ARG A 44 14.43 -19.92 16.25
CA ARG A 44 13.09 -19.34 16.16
C ARG A 44 13.12 -17.92 15.58
N ILE A 45 14.19 -17.15 15.73
CA ILE A 45 14.25 -15.78 15.22
C ILE A 45 14.54 -15.82 13.71
N VAL A 46 13.72 -15.16 12.91
CA VAL A 46 13.89 -15.11 11.44
C VAL A 46 14.28 -13.74 10.91
N ALA A 47 14.00 -12.68 11.68
CA ALA A 47 14.37 -11.32 11.35
C ALA A 47 14.61 -10.46 12.60
N LEU A 48 15.40 -9.41 12.43
CA LEU A 48 15.53 -8.30 13.35
C LEU A 48 14.84 -7.07 12.74
N ARG A 49 14.10 -6.32 13.56
CA ARG A 49 13.49 -5.03 13.19
C ARG A 49 14.31 -3.89 13.81
N CYS A 50 14.84 -3.01 12.97
CA CYS A 50 15.56 -1.79 13.35
C CYS A 50 14.63 -0.58 13.23
N ALA A 51 13.82 -0.35 14.26
CA ALA A 51 12.73 0.65 14.22
C ALA A 51 13.16 2.09 14.59
N ARG A 52 14.42 2.30 15.01
CA ARG A 52 14.90 3.62 15.45
C ARG A 52 15.64 4.35 14.33
N HIS A 53 15.06 5.44 13.85
CA HIS A 53 15.58 6.21 12.73
C HIS A 53 15.83 7.66 13.11
N ALA A 54 16.85 8.27 12.51
CA ALA A 54 16.96 9.71 12.41
C ALA A 54 16.09 10.18 11.23
N ARG A 55 15.25 11.21 11.45
CA ARG A 55 14.37 11.79 10.43
C ARG A 55 14.39 13.32 10.46
N ALA A 56 14.34 13.93 9.28
CA ALA A 56 14.18 15.38 9.16
C ALA A 56 12.86 15.81 9.81
N LYS A 57 12.89 16.92 10.54
CA LYS A 57 11.69 17.53 11.13
C LYS A 57 10.82 18.20 10.07
N ASP A 58 11.47 18.88 9.15
CA ASP A 58 10.85 19.47 7.97
C ASP A 58 11.01 18.49 6.80
N SER A 59 10.13 18.57 5.80
CA SER A 59 10.17 17.76 4.57
C SER A 59 11.33 18.17 3.64
N SER A 60 12.53 18.25 4.20
CA SER A 60 13.77 18.47 3.49
C SER A 60 14.26 17.13 2.95
N ASP A 61 14.31 17.03 1.62
CA ASP A 61 14.83 15.88 0.88
C ASP A 61 16.37 15.87 0.82
N ALA A 62 17.04 16.65 1.65
CA ALA A 62 18.50 16.72 1.63
C ALA A 62 19.09 15.33 1.98
N ALA A 63 19.83 14.78 1.02
CA ALA A 63 20.67 13.62 1.25
C ALA A 63 21.83 14.05 2.17
N LEU A 64 21.71 13.71 3.46
CA LEU A 64 22.75 13.97 4.44
C LEU A 64 23.77 12.83 4.47
N ASP A 65 25.04 13.18 4.58
CA ASP A 65 26.07 12.24 4.98
C ASP A 65 26.00 11.91 6.48
N VAL A 66 26.81 10.95 6.91
CA VAL A 66 26.78 10.47 8.30
C VAL A 66 27.15 11.56 9.32
N GLY A 67 28.11 12.44 9.00
CA GLY A 67 28.53 13.53 9.89
C GLY A 67 27.47 14.64 9.97
N GLU A 68 26.84 14.94 8.84
CA GLU A 68 25.77 15.91 8.74
C GLU A 68 24.52 15.50 9.55
N VAL A 69 24.21 14.19 9.62
CA VAL A 69 23.10 13.69 10.46
C VAL A 69 23.36 13.96 11.95
N ASP A 70 24.59 13.75 12.43
CA ASP A 70 24.94 13.99 13.84
C ASP A 70 24.90 15.49 14.17
N GLU A 71 25.32 16.36 13.25
CA GLU A 71 25.20 17.81 13.39
C GLU A 71 23.73 18.27 13.36
N ALA A 72 22.93 17.70 12.46
CA ALA A 72 21.50 17.99 12.33
C ALA A 72 20.68 17.52 13.55
N LEU A 73 21.08 16.41 14.18
CA LEU A 73 20.53 15.97 15.47
C LEU A 73 20.85 16.96 16.58
N LYS A 74 22.10 17.44 16.66
CA LYS A 74 22.52 18.45 17.66
C LYS A 74 21.81 19.79 17.49
N SER A 75 21.56 20.20 16.25
CA SER A 75 20.85 21.46 15.95
C SER A 75 19.33 21.34 16.09
N GLY A 76 18.79 20.12 16.19
CA GLY A 76 17.35 19.86 16.27
C GLY A 76 16.61 19.91 14.93
N ALA A 77 17.34 19.99 13.81
CA ALA A 77 16.76 19.86 12.46
C ALA A 77 16.30 18.42 12.16
N VAL A 78 16.91 17.45 12.85
CA VAL A 78 16.58 16.03 12.79
C VAL A 78 16.17 15.54 14.17
N PHE A 79 15.23 14.61 14.22
CA PHE A 79 14.80 13.95 15.45
C PHE A 79 14.91 12.43 15.33
N ILE A 80 15.05 11.76 16.47
CA ILE A 80 15.04 10.31 16.53
C ILE A 80 13.58 9.84 16.67
N SER A 81 13.11 9.10 15.68
CA SER A 81 11.81 8.44 15.69
C SER A 81 11.99 6.98 16.13
N ASP A 82 11.20 6.57 17.13
CA ASP A 82 11.08 5.16 17.50
C ASP A 82 9.76 4.61 16.92
N GLN A 83 9.87 3.84 15.84
CA GLN A 83 8.71 3.26 15.15
C GLN A 83 8.38 1.85 15.65
N THR A 84 8.74 1.49 16.89
CA THR A 84 8.43 0.17 17.48
C THR A 84 6.95 -0.23 17.35
N ASN A 85 6.04 0.73 17.42
CA ASN A 85 4.58 0.51 17.30
C ASN A 85 3.99 0.83 15.92
N GLY A 86 4.79 1.29 14.95
CA GLY A 86 4.32 1.59 13.60
C GLY A 86 4.29 0.37 12.70
N ASP A 87 3.77 0.54 11.48
CA ASP A 87 3.80 -0.49 10.43
C ASP A 87 5.24 -0.93 10.13
N LEU A 88 5.44 -2.22 9.89
CA LEU A 88 6.74 -2.75 9.51
C LEU A 88 7.16 -2.26 8.12
N GLN A 89 8.25 -1.51 8.05
CA GLN A 89 8.84 -1.13 6.77
C GLN A 89 9.87 -2.16 6.32
N PHE A 90 9.90 -2.42 5.01
CA PHE A 90 10.82 -3.40 4.41
C PHE A 90 12.29 -3.09 4.71
N MET A 91 12.60 -1.79 4.77
CA MET A 91 13.93 -1.25 5.02
C MET A 91 14.37 -1.43 6.48
N ASP A 92 13.45 -1.70 7.41
CA ASP A 92 13.78 -1.90 8.83
C ASP A 92 14.23 -3.32 9.13
N LEU A 93 14.25 -4.18 8.13
CA LEU A 93 14.41 -5.61 8.32
C LEU A 93 15.82 -6.10 8.00
N ILE A 94 16.37 -6.87 8.94
CA ILE A 94 17.52 -7.75 8.74
C ILE A 94 16.99 -9.17 8.82
N VAL A 95 16.98 -9.90 7.70
CA VAL A 95 16.28 -11.17 7.56
C VAL A 95 17.26 -12.30 7.29
N ARG A 96 17.02 -13.47 7.89
CA ARG A 96 17.78 -14.68 7.53
C ARG A 96 17.60 -15.00 6.05
N ILE A 97 18.71 -15.31 5.39
CA ILE A 97 18.70 -15.58 3.94
C ILE A 97 17.77 -16.73 3.56
N LYS A 98 17.64 -17.76 4.42
CA LYS A 98 16.72 -18.87 4.21
C LYS A 98 15.26 -18.41 4.18
N SER A 99 14.86 -17.53 5.11
CA SER A 99 13.50 -16.99 5.15
C SER A 99 13.24 -16.05 3.97
N PHE A 100 14.25 -15.25 3.59
CA PHE A 100 14.18 -14.39 2.43
C PHE A 100 14.04 -15.20 1.13
N ARG A 101 14.87 -16.22 0.90
CA ARG A 101 14.74 -17.15 -0.24
C ARG A 101 13.39 -17.83 -0.28
N GLY A 102 12.92 -18.35 0.87
CA GLY A 102 11.60 -18.97 0.96
C GLY A 102 10.46 -18.02 0.58
N PHE A 103 10.60 -16.71 0.82
CA PHE A 103 9.67 -15.73 0.28
C PHE A 103 9.74 -15.67 -1.24
N PHE A 104 10.92 -15.51 -1.85
CA PHE A 104 11.07 -15.47 -3.31
C PHE A 104 10.51 -16.73 -3.98
N ASP A 105 10.84 -17.90 -3.46
CA ASP A 105 10.41 -19.20 -4.02
C ASP A 105 8.89 -19.39 -3.99
N SER A 106 8.19 -18.73 -3.07
CA SER A 106 6.73 -18.78 -2.94
C SER A 106 6.05 -17.48 -3.36
N THR A 107 6.75 -16.59 -4.06
CA THR A 107 6.18 -15.37 -4.64
C THR A 107 6.00 -15.57 -6.13
N PRO A 108 4.80 -15.37 -6.69
CA PRO A 108 4.63 -15.42 -8.14
C PRO A 108 5.58 -14.43 -8.84
N VAL A 109 6.17 -14.86 -9.95
CA VAL A 109 7.20 -14.08 -10.66
C VAL A 109 6.70 -12.70 -11.09
N CYS A 110 5.40 -12.58 -11.43
CA CYS A 110 4.77 -11.30 -11.77
C CYS A 110 4.75 -10.29 -10.61
N VAL A 111 4.79 -10.75 -9.35
CA VAL A 111 4.74 -9.88 -8.18
C VAL A 111 6.11 -9.33 -7.84
N LEU A 112 7.19 -10.09 -8.06
CA LEU A 112 8.56 -9.71 -7.68
C LEU A 112 9.02 -8.32 -8.18
N PRO A 113 8.80 -7.92 -9.46
CA PRO A 113 9.16 -6.59 -9.93
C PRO A 113 8.15 -5.52 -9.51
N HIS A 114 6.98 -5.91 -9.01
CA HIS A 114 5.91 -4.97 -8.75
C HIS A 114 6.22 -4.12 -7.50
N PRO A 115 5.94 -2.80 -7.50
CA PRO A 115 6.31 -1.96 -6.37
C PRO A 115 5.56 -2.28 -5.06
N VAL A 116 4.50 -3.10 -5.06
CA VAL A 116 3.84 -3.60 -3.81
C VAL A 116 4.45 -4.91 -3.27
N CYS A 117 5.46 -5.49 -3.92
CA CYS A 117 6.11 -6.72 -3.45
C CYS A 117 6.66 -6.58 -2.01
N ALA A 118 7.28 -5.44 -1.72
CA ALA A 118 7.77 -5.11 -0.39
C ALA A 118 6.65 -5.11 0.68
N HIS A 119 5.44 -4.65 0.30
CA HIS A 119 4.26 -4.69 1.18
C HIS A 119 3.86 -6.12 1.52
N ARG A 120 3.80 -7.01 0.51
CA ARG A 120 3.55 -8.44 0.72
C ARG A 120 4.60 -9.07 1.64
N PHE A 121 5.87 -8.71 1.44
CA PHE A 121 6.96 -9.20 2.28
C PHE A 121 6.76 -8.80 3.75
N CYS A 122 6.55 -7.50 4.02
CA CYS A 122 6.29 -7.01 5.38
C CYS A 122 5.08 -7.70 6.02
N HIS A 123 3.96 -7.80 5.28
CA HIS A 123 2.77 -8.48 5.76
C HIS A 123 3.06 -9.92 6.18
N ARG A 124 3.82 -10.68 5.36
CA ARG A 124 4.22 -12.06 5.70
C ARG A 124 5.13 -12.11 6.93
N MET A 125 6.05 -11.16 7.06
CA MET A 125 6.93 -11.08 8.23
C MET A 125 6.15 -10.84 9.51
N GLU A 126 5.13 -9.99 9.49
CA GLU A 126 4.27 -9.71 10.65
C GLU A 126 3.33 -10.88 10.96
N HIS A 127 2.63 -11.41 9.95
CA HIS A 127 1.52 -12.33 10.17
C HIS A 127 1.98 -13.80 10.25
N THR A 128 2.93 -14.21 9.41
CA THR A 128 3.48 -15.58 9.44
C THR A 128 4.58 -15.71 10.49
N TYR A 129 5.37 -14.65 10.68
CA TYR A 129 6.57 -14.69 11.51
C TYR A 129 6.56 -13.72 12.70
N GLY A 130 5.44 -13.08 13.06
CA GLY A 130 5.43 -11.99 14.06
C GLY A 130 6.22 -12.25 15.34
N LYS A 131 5.98 -13.38 16.03
CA LYS A 131 6.73 -13.76 17.26
C LYS A 131 8.21 -14.09 17.03
N LYS A 132 8.61 -14.25 15.77
CA LYS A 132 9.95 -14.58 15.28
C LYS A 132 10.67 -13.36 14.70
N VAL A 133 10.03 -12.19 14.67
CA VAL A 133 10.65 -10.90 14.36
C VAL A 133 11.02 -10.23 15.68
N GLN A 134 12.32 -10.08 15.95
CA GLN A 134 12.79 -9.45 17.18
C GLN A 134 13.06 -7.97 16.93
N THR A 135 12.44 -7.08 17.69
CA THR A 135 12.76 -5.66 17.65
C THR A 135 14.09 -5.39 18.35
N LEU A 136 14.98 -4.70 17.66
CA LEU A 136 16.27 -4.28 18.17
C LEU A 136 16.11 -2.91 18.85
N THR A 137 16.42 -2.85 20.14
CA THR A 137 16.38 -1.62 20.93
C THR A 137 17.81 -1.09 21.11
N PRO A 138 18.23 -0.06 20.36
CA PRO A 138 19.53 0.57 20.57
C PRO A 138 19.53 1.43 21.86
N PRO A 139 20.72 1.87 22.33
CA PRO A 139 20.82 2.85 23.43
C PRO A 139 20.00 4.13 23.15
N GLU A 140 19.53 4.80 24.21
CA GLU A 140 18.53 5.88 24.13
C GLU A 140 18.91 7.02 23.16
N ASP A 141 20.19 7.37 23.08
CA ASP A 141 20.69 8.49 22.25
C ASP A 141 21.22 8.05 20.87
N GLU A 142 21.04 6.79 20.48
CA GLU A 142 21.58 6.24 19.24
C GLU A 142 20.53 6.16 18.14
N TRP A 143 20.83 6.77 16.99
CA TRP A 143 20.13 6.48 15.75
C TRP A 143 20.80 5.29 15.05
N LEU A 144 20.02 4.44 14.39
CA LEU A 144 20.56 3.31 13.63
C LEU A 144 20.68 3.64 12.15
N ARG A 145 19.67 4.35 11.63
CA ARG A 145 19.53 4.65 10.22
C ARG A 145 19.02 6.06 10.01
N TRP A 146 19.59 6.74 9.04
CA TRP A 146 19.04 7.96 8.47
C TRP A 146 18.21 7.56 7.26
N HIS A 147 16.99 8.07 7.24
CA HIS A 147 16.16 7.98 6.05
C HIS A 147 15.79 9.42 5.67
N PRO A 148 16.27 9.92 4.52
CA PRO A 148 15.64 11.13 3.98
C PRO A 148 14.16 10.82 3.82
N VAL A 149 13.31 11.82 4.02
CA VAL A 149 11.87 11.64 3.78
C VAL A 149 11.75 11.22 2.33
N ALA A 150 11.49 9.94 2.07
CA ALA A 150 11.29 9.51 0.70
C ALA A 150 10.05 10.29 0.20
N PRO A 151 10.13 10.96 -0.95
CA PRO A 151 8.96 11.60 -1.51
C PRO A 151 7.86 10.55 -1.57
N ALA A 152 6.65 10.92 -1.13
CA ALA A 152 5.53 10.01 -1.15
C ALA A 152 5.44 9.43 -2.57
N VAL A 153 5.55 8.11 -2.69
CA VAL A 153 5.54 7.46 -4.00
C VAL A 153 4.15 7.63 -4.58
N VAL A 154 4.00 8.68 -5.40
CA VAL A 154 2.77 8.96 -6.12
C VAL A 154 2.60 7.85 -7.17
N PRO A 155 1.52 7.07 -7.11
CA PRO A 155 1.29 6.04 -8.11
C PRO A 155 1.11 6.70 -9.48
N ALA A 156 1.75 6.11 -10.50
CA ALA A 156 1.57 6.55 -11.87
C ALA A 156 0.09 6.43 -12.28
N VAL A 157 -0.46 7.50 -12.82
CA VAL A 157 -1.83 7.53 -13.32
C VAL A 157 -1.91 6.72 -14.61
N GLU A 158 -2.79 5.72 -14.62
CA GLU A 158 -3.04 4.91 -15.81
C GLU A 158 -4.21 5.50 -16.63
N GLU A 159 -4.37 5.03 -17.87
CA GLU A 159 -5.47 5.46 -18.74
C GLU A 159 -6.85 5.14 -18.11
N VAL A 160 -6.95 3.99 -17.43
CA VAL A 160 -8.16 3.59 -16.71
C VAL A 160 -8.50 4.53 -15.55
N ASP A 161 -7.50 5.02 -14.82
CA ASP A 161 -7.66 5.98 -13.73
C ASP A 161 -8.16 7.31 -14.29
N THR A 162 -7.60 7.74 -15.43
CA THR A 162 -8.00 8.97 -16.13
C THR A 162 -9.44 8.89 -16.66
N ALA A 163 -9.82 7.76 -17.26
CA ALA A 163 -11.18 7.55 -17.74
C ALA A 163 -12.21 7.57 -16.60
N ARG A 164 -11.90 6.90 -15.48
CA ARG A 164 -12.74 6.89 -14.29
C ARG A 164 -12.80 8.27 -13.62
N GLY A 165 -11.70 9.01 -13.58
CA GLY A 165 -11.65 10.37 -13.05
C GLY A 165 -12.55 11.33 -13.83
N ARG A 166 -12.51 11.28 -15.17
CA ARG A 166 -13.44 12.03 -16.02
C ARG A 166 -14.90 11.66 -15.75
N ALA A 167 -15.20 10.37 -15.64
CA ALA A 167 -16.56 9.91 -15.35
C ALA A 167 -17.06 10.43 -13.99
N LEU A 168 -16.18 10.38 -12.98
CA LEU A 168 -16.45 10.86 -11.61
C LEU A 168 -16.77 12.35 -11.59
N VAL A 169 -15.94 13.18 -12.23
CA VAL A 169 -16.14 14.64 -12.32
C VAL A 169 -17.40 14.99 -13.13
N ALA A 170 -17.73 14.21 -14.16
CA ALA A 170 -18.97 14.39 -14.92
C ALA A 170 -20.25 14.02 -14.13
N GLY A 171 -20.13 13.54 -12.88
CA GLY A 171 -21.28 13.25 -12.00
C GLY A 171 -21.89 11.86 -12.19
N THR A 172 -21.07 10.88 -12.64
CA THR A 172 -21.41 9.47 -12.95
C THR A 172 -22.90 9.12 -13.00
N ARG A 173 -23.52 9.20 -14.19
CA ARG A 173 -24.70 8.39 -14.52
C ARG A 173 -24.24 7.26 -15.46
N PRO A 174 -24.04 6.02 -14.98
CA PRO A 174 -23.77 4.91 -15.89
C PRO A 174 -25.01 4.71 -16.77
N ALA A 175 -24.80 4.66 -18.09
CA ALA A 175 -25.84 4.45 -19.08
C ALA A 175 -26.74 3.26 -18.68
N GLN A 176 -28.05 3.45 -18.75
CA GLN A 176 -29.00 2.35 -18.77
C GLN A 176 -28.59 1.44 -19.94
N ALA A 177 -27.91 0.34 -19.65
CA ALA A 177 -27.92 -0.81 -20.54
C ALA A 177 -29.39 -1.20 -20.70
N GLY A 178 -29.90 -1.04 -21.93
CA GLY A 178 -31.32 -1.03 -22.24
C GLY A 178 -32.06 -2.22 -21.63
N ASN A 179 -32.92 -1.93 -20.66
CA ASN A 179 -34.15 -2.70 -20.50
C ASN A 179 -35.14 -2.12 -21.51
N SER A 180 -34.97 -2.51 -22.77
CA SER A 180 -36.01 -2.39 -23.78
C SER A 180 -37.13 -3.37 -23.40
N SER A 181 -37.96 -3.00 -22.42
CA SER A 181 -39.30 -3.58 -22.38
C SER A 181 -40.10 -2.86 -23.44
N GLU A 182 -40.16 -3.45 -24.64
CA GLU A 182 -41.24 -3.23 -25.59
C GLU A 182 -42.55 -3.57 -24.88
N GLY A 183 -43.15 -2.58 -24.22
CA GLY A 183 -44.48 -2.62 -23.65
C GLY A 183 -45.33 -1.63 -24.41
N ASP A 184 -45.80 -2.05 -25.59
CA ASP A 184 -46.72 -1.33 -26.43
C ASP A 184 -48.07 -1.16 -25.69
N GLY A 185 -48.39 0.07 -25.30
CA GLY A 185 -49.58 0.40 -24.52
C GLY A 185 -50.04 1.82 -24.78
N PRO A 186 -51.19 2.03 -25.47
CA PRO A 186 -51.66 3.36 -25.79
C PRO A 186 -52.54 3.94 -24.67
N GLY A 187 -52.20 5.16 -24.24
CA GLY A 187 -53.19 6.18 -23.90
C GLY A 187 -53.40 6.51 -22.42
N ALA A 188 -52.88 7.66 -22.00
CA ALA A 188 -53.59 8.65 -21.17
C ALA A 188 -52.83 9.99 -21.14
N ALA A 189 -53.58 11.09 -21.15
CA ALA A 189 -53.16 12.48 -21.36
C ALA A 189 -52.35 13.10 -20.20
N PRO A 190 -51.65 14.24 -20.42
CA PRO A 190 -50.70 14.80 -19.47
C PRO A 190 -51.37 15.80 -18.51
N GLU A 191 -51.21 15.60 -17.21
CA GLU A 191 -51.46 16.66 -16.23
C GLU A 191 -50.17 17.39 -15.90
N ALA A 192 -50.27 18.71 -16.07
CA ALA A 192 -49.26 19.70 -15.80
C ALA A 192 -49.11 19.95 -14.29
N GLY A 193 -47.87 20.16 -13.86
CA GLY A 193 -47.59 20.95 -12.66
C GLY A 193 -46.69 20.25 -11.66
N SER A 194 -45.40 20.57 -11.73
CA SER A 194 -44.69 21.19 -10.60
C SER A 194 -43.27 21.51 -11.05
N ALA A 195 -42.98 22.80 -11.17
CA ALA A 195 -41.62 23.31 -11.28
C ALA A 195 -40.89 23.00 -9.97
N GLU A 196 -40.19 21.87 -9.97
CA GLU A 196 -39.36 21.40 -8.88
C GLU A 196 -38.20 22.39 -8.71
N LYS A 197 -38.22 23.11 -7.58
CA LYS A 197 -37.15 24.03 -7.18
C LYS A 197 -35.84 23.26 -7.21
N ALA A 198 -34.92 23.71 -8.07
CA ALA A 198 -33.52 23.33 -8.04
C ALA A 198 -32.98 23.69 -6.65
N ASN A 199 -32.99 22.70 -5.76
CA ASN A 199 -32.37 22.79 -4.46
C ASN A 199 -30.88 22.89 -4.71
N ASP A 200 -30.36 24.09 -4.51
CA ASP A 200 -28.94 24.41 -4.38
C ASP A 200 -28.43 23.77 -3.07
N THR A 201 -28.37 22.44 -3.06
CA THR A 201 -27.83 21.67 -1.94
C THR A 201 -26.38 21.35 -2.22
N GLY A 202 -25.53 22.16 -1.58
CA GLY A 202 -24.30 21.65 -1.00
C GLY A 202 -23.12 21.72 -1.95
N SER A 203 -22.32 22.77 -1.75
CA SER A 203 -20.89 22.83 -2.04
C SER A 203 -20.14 21.67 -1.36
N GLY A 204 -20.37 20.43 -1.78
CA GLY A 204 -19.48 19.32 -1.51
C GLY A 204 -18.26 19.51 -2.39
N VAL A 205 -17.08 19.60 -1.80
CA VAL A 205 -15.82 19.76 -2.54
C VAL A 205 -15.70 18.59 -3.51
N ARG A 206 -15.85 18.91 -4.80
CA ARG A 206 -15.63 18.03 -5.93
C ARG A 206 -14.17 18.20 -6.32
N PHE A 207 -13.50 17.13 -6.74
CA PHE A 207 -12.20 17.22 -7.40
C PHE A 207 -12.19 18.43 -8.35
N ARG A 208 -11.15 19.25 -8.29
CA ARG A 208 -11.03 20.49 -9.05
C ARG A 208 -11.16 20.25 -10.54
N ASP A 209 -10.59 19.14 -11.00
CA ASP A 209 -10.58 18.69 -12.36
C ASP A 209 -10.47 17.16 -12.44
N ALA A 210 -10.49 16.64 -13.67
CA ALA A 210 -10.39 15.21 -13.93
C ALA A 210 -8.99 14.64 -13.63
N GLU A 211 -7.94 15.47 -13.60
CA GLU A 211 -6.58 15.03 -13.32
C GLU A 211 -6.41 14.75 -11.82
N GLU A 212 -6.92 15.63 -10.96
CA GLU A 212 -6.97 15.40 -9.51
C GLU A 212 -7.78 14.14 -9.17
N ALA A 213 -8.94 13.95 -9.82
CA ALA A 213 -9.75 12.75 -9.64
C ALA A 213 -9.02 11.47 -10.10
N ALA A 214 -8.31 11.53 -11.24
CA ALA A 214 -7.52 10.42 -11.74
C ALA A 214 -6.37 10.07 -10.80
N GLN A 215 -5.69 11.08 -10.24
CA GLN A 215 -4.62 10.87 -9.28
C GLN A 215 -5.12 10.21 -7.99
N ALA A 216 -6.29 10.63 -7.49
CA ALA A 216 -6.92 10.03 -6.32
C ALA A 216 -7.36 8.57 -6.59
N LEU A 217 -7.86 8.29 -7.81
CA LEU A 217 -8.18 6.93 -8.24
C LEU A 217 -6.96 6.03 -8.39
N ALA A 218 -5.83 6.56 -8.85
CA ALA A 218 -4.57 5.82 -8.88
C ALA A 218 -4.09 5.45 -7.46
N GLN A 219 -4.30 6.35 -6.48
CA GLN A 219 -4.03 6.05 -5.07
C GLN A 219 -4.97 4.97 -4.51
N LEU A 220 -6.27 5.05 -4.82
CA LEU A 220 -7.24 4.01 -4.45
C LEU A 220 -6.87 2.65 -5.05
N ARG A 221 -6.57 2.60 -6.35
CA ARG A 221 -6.10 1.38 -7.03
C ARG A 221 -4.88 0.80 -6.32
N ARG A 222 -3.90 1.64 -6.01
CA ARG A 222 -2.70 1.23 -5.28
C ARG A 222 -3.00 0.67 -3.89
N ALA A 223 -3.98 1.23 -3.18
CA ALA A 223 -4.42 0.73 -1.88
C ALA A 223 -5.09 -0.65 -2.00
N VAL A 224 -5.95 -0.84 -3.01
CA VAL A 224 -6.54 -2.15 -3.33
C VAL A 224 -5.46 -3.16 -3.69
N GLU A 225 -4.51 -2.80 -4.55
CA GLU A 225 -3.37 -3.65 -4.91
C GLU A 225 -2.58 -4.12 -3.68
N ARG A 226 -2.31 -3.23 -2.71
CA ARG A 226 -1.62 -3.57 -1.46
C ARG A 226 -2.37 -4.59 -0.62
N LYS A 227 -3.71 -4.60 -0.65
CA LYS A 227 -4.52 -5.61 0.05
C LYS A 227 -4.50 -6.93 -0.71
N ILE A 228 -4.77 -6.91 -2.01
CA ILE A 228 -4.86 -8.13 -2.83
C ILE A 228 -3.52 -8.86 -2.96
N VAL A 229 -2.40 -8.14 -3.07
CA VAL A 229 -1.06 -8.77 -3.20
C VAL A 229 -0.68 -9.65 -2.01
N GLN A 230 -1.31 -9.45 -0.84
CA GLN A 230 -1.05 -10.27 0.35
C GLN A 230 -1.41 -11.74 0.12
N HIS A 231 -2.34 -12.00 -0.81
CA HIS A 231 -2.82 -13.32 -1.21
C HIS A 231 -2.20 -13.82 -2.52
N ALA A 232 -1.13 -13.18 -3.02
CA ALA A 232 -0.54 -13.54 -4.31
C ALA A 232 -0.12 -15.02 -4.37
N GLY A 233 -0.62 -15.74 -5.38
CA GLY A 233 -0.41 -17.18 -5.58
C GLY A 233 -1.35 -18.08 -4.78
N GLU A 234 -2.33 -17.51 -4.07
CA GLU A 234 -3.30 -18.23 -3.26
C GLU A 234 -4.73 -18.08 -3.82
N ALA A 235 -5.64 -18.92 -3.34
CA ALA A 235 -7.06 -18.78 -3.62
C ALA A 235 -7.69 -17.81 -2.61
N LEU A 236 -8.58 -16.94 -3.10
CA LEU A 236 -9.33 -15.98 -2.30
C LEU A 236 -10.82 -16.12 -2.64
N ALA A 237 -11.68 -16.20 -1.63
CA ALA A 237 -13.12 -16.27 -1.87
C ALA A 237 -13.61 -14.96 -2.50
N THR A 238 -14.54 -15.04 -3.47
CA THR A 238 -15.14 -13.86 -4.14
C THR A 238 -15.67 -12.83 -3.13
N LYS A 239 -16.25 -13.31 -2.02
CA LYS A 239 -16.77 -12.45 -0.95
C LYS A 239 -15.66 -11.66 -0.24
N ASP A 240 -14.53 -12.30 0.06
CA ASP A 240 -13.42 -11.69 0.78
C ASP A 240 -12.66 -10.71 -0.13
N ALA A 241 -12.42 -11.08 -1.38
CA ALA A 241 -11.84 -10.21 -2.39
C ALA A 241 -12.65 -8.91 -2.54
N ARG A 242 -13.99 -9.04 -2.65
CA ARG A 242 -14.90 -7.90 -2.69
C ARG A 242 -14.85 -7.06 -1.41
N ALA A 243 -14.80 -7.70 -0.23
CA ALA A 243 -14.76 -6.99 1.04
C ALA A 243 -13.48 -6.12 1.14
N LEU A 244 -12.32 -6.66 0.76
CA LEU A 244 -11.05 -5.92 0.76
C LEU A 244 -11.09 -4.69 -0.15
N ALA A 245 -11.62 -4.83 -1.36
CA ALA A 245 -11.72 -3.71 -2.30
C ALA A 245 -12.75 -2.65 -1.84
N MET A 246 -13.89 -3.10 -1.31
CA MET A 246 -14.92 -2.20 -0.78
C MET A 246 -14.47 -1.43 0.45
N GLU A 247 -13.66 -2.03 1.34
CA GLU A 247 -13.06 -1.34 2.49
C GLU A 247 -12.29 -0.08 2.03
N GLN A 248 -11.42 -0.23 1.01
CA GLN A 248 -10.63 0.89 0.49
C GLN A 248 -11.50 1.91 -0.26
N MET A 249 -12.51 1.44 -1.00
CA MET A 249 -13.45 2.29 -1.72
C MET A 249 -14.32 3.13 -0.76
N THR A 250 -14.78 2.56 0.35
CA THR A 250 -15.56 3.30 1.36
C THR A 250 -14.72 4.41 1.97
N ALA A 251 -13.48 4.10 2.39
CA ALA A 251 -12.55 5.12 2.90
C ALA A 251 -12.33 6.24 1.87
N PHE A 252 -12.12 5.89 0.60
CA PHE A 252 -11.99 6.86 -0.48
C PHE A 252 -13.20 7.78 -0.66
N ILE A 253 -14.43 7.25 -0.59
CA ILE A 253 -15.66 8.05 -0.70
C ILE A 253 -15.78 9.03 0.46
N GLU A 254 -15.48 8.58 1.68
CA GLU A 254 -15.52 9.39 2.90
C GLU A 254 -14.46 10.50 2.85
N ASP A 255 -13.21 10.14 2.57
CA ASP A 255 -12.07 11.08 2.50
C ASP A 255 -12.24 12.12 1.38
N SER A 256 -12.92 11.74 0.29
CA SER A 256 -13.18 12.62 -0.85
C SER A 256 -14.49 13.42 -0.74
N GLY A 257 -15.27 13.25 0.33
CA GLY A 257 -16.56 13.93 0.52
C GLY A 257 -17.61 13.60 -0.56
N LEU A 258 -17.57 12.37 -1.10
CA LEU A 258 -18.45 11.92 -2.19
C LEU A 258 -19.72 11.24 -1.70
N ASP A 259 -19.88 11.06 -0.38
CA ASP A 259 -20.99 10.35 0.28
C ASP A 259 -22.38 10.87 -0.13
N SER A 260 -22.49 12.18 -0.37
CA SER A 260 -23.73 12.86 -0.77
C SER A 260 -24.05 12.77 -2.27
N VAL A 261 -23.15 12.25 -3.11
CA VAL A 261 -23.32 12.21 -4.56
C VAL A 261 -24.28 11.09 -4.98
N ILE A 262 -25.42 11.45 -5.56
CA ILE A 262 -26.42 10.48 -6.03
C ILE A 262 -25.80 9.56 -7.09
N GLY A 263 -25.90 8.25 -6.86
CA GLY A 263 -25.39 7.22 -7.79
C GLY A 263 -23.95 6.77 -7.54
N VAL A 264 -23.20 7.48 -6.69
CA VAL A 264 -21.79 7.15 -6.38
C VAL A 264 -21.63 5.74 -5.86
N GLN A 265 -22.56 5.27 -5.01
CA GLN A 265 -22.48 3.95 -4.38
C GLN A 265 -22.53 2.81 -5.42
N ARG A 266 -23.34 2.97 -6.48
CA ARG A 266 -23.41 1.98 -7.56
C ARG A 266 -22.12 1.99 -8.39
N TRP A 267 -21.62 3.17 -8.73
CA TRP A 267 -20.35 3.33 -9.45
C TRP A 267 -19.17 2.79 -8.64
N ALA A 268 -19.11 3.10 -7.35
CA ALA A 268 -18.07 2.67 -6.42
C ALA A 268 -18.01 1.14 -6.31
N LYS A 269 -19.16 0.50 -6.13
CA LYS A 269 -19.26 -0.96 -6.07
C LYS A 269 -18.73 -1.63 -7.34
N GLN A 270 -19.09 -1.10 -8.51
CA GLN A 270 -18.63 -1.60 -9.80
C GLN A 270 -17.12 -1.37 -9.96
N THR A 271 -16.65 -0.17 -9.68
CA THR A 271 -15.24 0.21 -9.81
C THR A 271 -14.34 -0.60 -8.88
N ALA A 272 -14.76 -0.81 -7.63
CA ALA A 272 -14.04 -1.61 -6.66
C ALA A 272 -13.90 -3.08 -7.12
N MET A 273 -14.97 -3.65 -7.70
CA MET A 273 -14.90 -5.00 -8.26
C MET A 273 -13.92 -5.09 -9.43
N GLU A 274 -13.99 -4.15 -10.37
CA GLU A 274 -13.08 -4.13 -11.52
C GLU A 274 -11.62 -3.96 -11.08
N MET A 275 -11.34 -3.09 -10.10
CA MET A 275 -10.00 -2.94 -9.53
C MET A 275 -9.53 -4.21 -8.82
N CYS A 276 -10.44 -4.88 -8.10
CA CYS A 276 -10.15 -6.14 -7.42
C CYS A 276 -9.80 -7.26 -8.41
N GLU A 277 -10.60 -7.43 -9.46
CA GLU A 277 -10.39 -8.43 -10.50
C GLU A 277 -9.08 -8.18 -11.25
N ALA A 278 -8.80 -6.92 -11.60
CA ALA A 278 -7.55 -6.54 -12.24
C ALA A 278 -6.33 -6.83 -11.34
N ALA A 279 -6.40 -6.48 -10.05
CA ALA A 279 -5.33 -6.76 -9.09
C ALA A 279 -5.15 -8.27 -8.84
N ALA A 280 -6.24 -9.03 -8.75
CA ALA A 280 -6.18 -10.48 -8.58
C ALA A 280 -5.51 -11.16 -9.78
N HIS A 281 -5.86 -10.74 -11.00
CA HIS A 281 -5.19 -11.21 -12.20
C HIS A 281 -3.70 -10.85 -12.21
N LEU A 282 -3.36 -9.60 -11.89
CA LEU A 282 -1.98 -9.11 -11.85
C LEU A 282 -1.10 -9.90 -10.86
N PHE A 283 -1.65 -10.27 -9.71
CA PHE A 283 -0.93 -10.97 -8.64
C PHE A 283 -1.14 -12.48 -8.61
N ALA A 284 -1.77 -13.05 -9.65
CA ALA A 284 -2.09 -14.48 -9.75
C ALA A 284 -2.83 -15.00 -8.51
N VAL A 285 -3.85 -14.25 -8.05
CA VAL A 285 -4.79 -14.66 -7.01
C VAL A 285 -5.98 -15.33 -7.68
N ASP A 286 -6.29 -16.56 -7.27
CA ASP A 286 -7.42 -17.31 -7.82
C ASP A 286 -8.70 -16.94 -7.08
N ILE A 287 -9.62 -16.25 -7.75
CA ILE A 287 -10.90 -15.88 -7.15
C ILE A 287 -11.86 -17.06 -7.28
N THR A 288 -12.22 -17.66 -6.14
CA THR A 288 -13.10 -18.83 -6.10
C THR A 288 -14.49 -18.48 -5.61
N ASP A 289 -15.51 -18.96 -6.31
CA ASP A 289 -16.87 -18.94 -5.80
C ASP A 289 -17.02 -20.05 -4.77
N GLU A 290 -17.29 -19.69 -3.51
CA GLU A 290 -17.62 -20.66 -2.47
C GLU A 290 -18.81 -21.49 -2.94
N GLN A 291 -18.57 -22.77 -3.28
CA GLN A 291 -19.65 -23.73 -3.47
C GLN A 291 -20.32 -23.94 -2.12
N LYS A 292 -21.50 -23.34 -1.96
CA LYS A 292 -22.39 -23.57 -0.83
C LYS A 292 -22.94 -25.00 -0.81
#